data_AF-A0A2D7DIL2-F1
#
_entry.id   AF-A0A2D7DIL2-F1
#
_cell.length_a   1.000
_cell.length_b   1.000
_cell.length_c   1.000
_cell.angle_alpha   90.00
_cell.angle_beta   90.00
_cell.angle_gamma   90.00
#
_symmetry.space_group_name_H-M   'P 1'
#
loop_
_entity.id
_entity.type
_entity.pdbx_description
1 polymer ?
#
loop_
_entity_poly.entity_id
_entity_poly.type
_entity_poly.pdbx_seq_one_letter_code
_entity_poly.pdbx_strand_id
1 'polypeptide(L)'
;MLRKISFSMKKIGSLAFASALMMLLVVATGCLNDDNKIPENCYDGILNNGEELVDCGGSICPPCDPCENGQYDALLGETWVDCGGECDPCDPSFNGVQDPGETGIDCGGDTGVACGELCGDGLLNGLEQGVDCGGPDCEPCPTCCDDLMNGDEIGVDCGGNYDSNIYLPCDNPNVTCGPCPAGVNCTNGIMDGDELYIDCGGANCPECEAILTWKANGTALVAEVSVTAELDGTTLNVGGLTATGAGIALVLEQPITGWIDGAQVQCSMASGSSCSYADPAANGYSTNFGGGVTVEISYIDAQPGGFVVGTFVGTVVGMTGESMNIAQGAFQMAIQ
;
A
#
# COMPACT_ATOMS: atom_id res chain seq x y z
N MET A 1 8.89 76.76 -83.60
CA MET A 1 8.07 77.59 -82.68
C MET A 1 7.82 76.79 -81.41
N LEU A 2 7.92 77.45 -80.25
CA LEU A 2 7.69 77.03 -78.84
C LEU A 2 6.68 75.87 -78.62
N ARG A 3 6.75 75.01 -77.57
CA ARG A 3 6.79 75.30 -76.11
C ARG A 3 6.99 73.98 -75.27
N LYS A 4 7.42 74.12 -74.00
CA LYS A 4 7.60 73.11 -72.91
C LYS A 4 6.33 72.25 -72.66
N ILE A 5 6.40 71.04 -72.07
CA ILE A 5 6.36 70.73 -70.61
C ILE A 5 6.86 69.29 -70.32
N SER A 6 7.57 69.11 -69.20
CA SER A 6 8.04 67.84 -68.60
C SER A 6 7.09 67.40 -67.48
N PHE A 7 6.83 66.09 -67.31
CA PHE A 7 6.67 65.45 -65.99
C PHE A 7 6.86 63.92 -66.08
N SER A 8 7.63 63.37 -65.15
CA SER A 8 8.00 61.96 -65.00
C SER A 8 7.12 61.27 -63.95
N MET A 9 6.52 60.11 -64.25
CA MET A 9 5.74 59.31 -63.29
C MET A 9 6.07 57.81 -63.36
N LYS A 10 6.90 57.41 -62.39
CA LYS A 10 6.76 56.32 -61.40
C LYS A 10 6.04 55.02 -61.81
N LYS A 11 6.80 53.91 -61.73
CA LYS A 11 6.37 52.51 -61.88
C LYS A 11 5.31 52.10 -60.82
N ILE A 12 4.16 51.68 -61.35
CA ILE A 12 3.25 50.56 -61.01
C ILE A 12 3.16 50.14 -59.53
N GLY A 13 1.92 50.23 -59.02
CA GLY A 13 1.55 50.29 -57.62
C GLY A 13 1.39 48.98 -56.85
N SER A 14 1.56 49.18 -55.54
CA SER A 14 1.66 48.31 -54.38
C SER A 14 0.36 47.63 -53.89
N LEU A 15 -0.68 47.44 -54.72
CA LEU A 15 -2.03 47.14 -54.19
C LEU A 15 -2.48 45.66 -54.21
N ALA A 16 -1.86 44.77 -54.97
CA ALA A 16 -2.28 43.36 -55.04
C ALA A 16 -1.64 42.46 -53.96
N PHE A 17 -0.51 42.87 -53.37
CA PHE A 17 0.17 42.11 -52.31
C PHE A 17 -0.37 42.37 -50.90
N ALA A 18 -1.09 43.49 -50.69
CA ALA A 18 -1.62 43.85 -49.38
C ALA A 18 -2.86 43.04 -48.99
N SER A 19 -3.66 42.54 -49.95
CA SER A 19 -4.91 41.85 -49.65
C SER A 19 -4.72 40.36 -49.32
N ALA A 20 -3.67 39.71 -49.82
CA ALA A 20 -3.34 38.33 -49.45
C ALA A 20 -2.66 38.24 -48.06
N LEU A 21 -1.96 39.30 -47.65
CA LEU A 21 -1.35 39.39 -46.32
C LEU A 21 -2.41 39.64 -45.24
N MET A 22 -3.47 40.40 -45.56
CA MET A 22 -4.53 40.73 -44.61
C MET A 22 -5.53 39.59 -44.37
N MET A 23 -5.68 38.64 -45.31
CA MET A 23 -6.44 37.40 -45.06
C MET A 23 -5.64 36.33 -44.29
N LEU A 24 -4.31 36.40 -44.25
CA LEU A 24 -3.50 35.59 -43.33
C LEU A 24 -3.50 36.15 -41.89
N LEU A 25 -3.68 37.47 -41.75
CA LEU A 25 -3.71 38.17 -40.45
C LEU A 25 -5.03 38.04 -39.67
N VAL A 26 -6.12 37.58 -40.31
CA VAL A 26 -7.43 37.43 -39.65
C VAL A 26 -7.74 35.99 -39.24
N VAL A 27 -6.96 35.00 -39.72
CA VAL A 27 -7.13 33.58 -39.34
C VAL A 27 -6.14 33.15 -38.25
N ALA A 28 -5.17 34.00 -37.88
CA ALA A 28 -4.18 33.73 -36.85
C ALA A 28 -4.51 34.30 -35.46
N THR A 29 -5.73 34.81 -35.23
CA THR A 29 -6.23 35.05 -33.85
C THR A 29 -6.72 33.77 -33.16
N GLY A 30 -6.40 32.60 -33.72
CA GLY A 30 -6.71 31.29 -33.18
C GLY A 30 -5.48 30.43 -33.00
N CYS A 31 -4.36 30.99 -32.52
CA CYS A 31 -3.25 30.21 -31.99
C CYS A 31 -2.64 30.97 -30.82
N LEU A 32 -2.89 30.48 -29.61
CA LEU A 32 -2.14 30.82 -28.41
C LEU A 32 -0.64 30.60 -28.72
N ASN A 33 0.18 31.64 -28.58
CA ASN A 33 1.65 31.54 -28.64
C ASN A 33 2.21 31.49 -27.21
N ASP A 34 3.38 30.90 -27.02
CA ASP A 34 4.08 30.82 -25.72
C ASP A 34 4.30 32.21 -25.07
N ASP A 35 4.30 33.29 -25.86
CA ASP A 35 4.39 34.68 -25.39
C ASP A 35 3.06 35.29 -24.91
N ASN A 36 1.95 34.55 -24.98
CA ASN A 36 0.65 34.93 -24.40
C ASN A 36 0.20 33.92 -23.33
N LYS A 37 1.15 33.13 -22.82
CA LYS A 37 1.02 32.49 -21.51
C LYS A 37 1.02 33.61 -20.49
N ILE A 38 0.05 33.57 -19.58
CA ILE A 38 0.13 34.30 -18.32
C ILE A 38 1.55 33.98 -17.77
N PRO A 39 2.39 34.99 -17.47
CA PRO A 39 3.74 34.74 -16.97
C PRO A 39 3.68 33.83 -15.73
N GLU A 40 4.78 33.16 -15.37
CA GLU A 40 4.88 32.47 -14.08
C GLU A 40 4.49 33.46 -12.98
N ASN A 41 3.24 33.40 -12.53
CA ASN A 41 2.69 34.30 -11.55
C ASN A 41 1.79 33.49 -10.64
N CYS A 42 1.84 33.87 -9.38
CA CYS A 42 1.18 33.16 -8.31
C CYS A 42 -0.27 33.60 -8.15
N TYR A 43 -0.95 33.98 -9.24
CA TYR A 43 -2.26 34.65 -9.17
C TYR A 43 -3.11 34.29 -10.39
N ASP A 44 -2.97 33.08 -10.91
CA ASP A 44 -3.70 32.58 -12.07
C ASP A 44 -4.83 31.59 -11.72
N GLY A 45 -5.03 31.31 -10.43
CA GLY A 45 -6.13 30.53 -9.89
C GLY A 45 -5.99 29.03 -10.17
N ILE A 46 -4.79 28.55 -10.52
CA ILE A 46 -4.51 27.14 -10.76
C ILE A 46 -3.23 26.72 -10.04
N LEU A 47 -3.20 25.53 -9.43
CA LEU A 47 -2.01 25.02 -8.75
C LEU A 47 -0.92 24.67 -9.77
N ASN A 48 0.11 25.52 -9.94
CA ASN A 48 1.19 25.31 -10.91
C ASN A 48 2.55 25.84 -10.42
N ASN A 49 3.57 25.78 -11.28
CA ASN A 49 4.87 26.45 -11.12
C ASN A 49 5.61 26.27 -9.77
N GLY A 50 5.35 25.17 -9.05
CA GLY A 50 5.97 24.86 -7.77
C GLY A 50 5.30 25.52 -6.56
N GLU A 51 4.06 25.97 -6.70
CA GLU A 51 3.14 26.35 -5.62
C GLU A 51 2.81 25.17 -4.69
N GLU A 52 2.48 25.48 -3.43
CA GLU A 52 2.02 24.50 -2.44
C GLU A 52 0.49 24.43 -2.39
N LEU A 53 -0.19 25.59 -2.52
CA LEU A 53 -1.63 25.70 -2.76
C LEU A 53 -1.87 26.67 -3.92
N VAL A 54 -3.09 26.68 -4.46
CA VAL A 54 -3.43 27.55 -5.59
C VAL A 54 -2.99 28.99 -5.28
N ASP A 55 -2.13 29.56 -6.13
CA ASP A 55 -1.65 30.95 -6.02
C ASP A 55 -0.74 31.27 -4.80
N CYS A 56 -0.22 30.26 -4.07
CA CYS A 56 0.70 30.49 -2.95
C CYS A 56 1.67 29.34 -2.65
N GLY A 57 2.70 29.63 -1.85
CA GLY A 57 3.68 28.67 -1.37
C GLY A 57 4.79 28.32 -2.37
N GLY A 58 5.77 27.54 -1.91
CA GLY A 58 6.93 27.17 -2.73
C GLY A 58 7.95 28.30 -2.93
N SER A 59 8.83 28.14 -3.92
CA SER A 59 10.04 28.99 -4.05
C SER A 59 9.82 30.32 -4.78
N ILE A 60 8.69 30.46 -5.48
CA ILE A 60 8.40 31.60 -6.37
C ILE A 60 7.25 32.45 -5.84
N CYS A 61 6.40 31.91 -4.96
CA CYS A 61 5.21 32.57 -4.46
C CYS A 61 5.31 32.98 -2.98
N PRO A 62 4.51 33.97 -2.54
CA PRO A 62 4.38 34.27 -1.11
C PRO A 62 3.94 33.02 -0.33
N PRO A 63 4.32 32.87 0.95
CA PRO A 63 3.79 31.80 1.79
C PRO A 63 2.27 31.79 1.75
N CYS A 64 1.68 30.60 1.80
CA CYS A 64 0.24 30.48 1.91
C CYS A 64 -0.29 31.12 3.18
N ASP A 65 -1.49 31.68 3.09
CA ASP A 65 -2.22 32.16 4.26
C ASP A 65 -2.57 30.93 5.11
N PRO A 66 -2.12 30.89 6.38
CA PRO A 66 -2.51 29.80 7.29
C PRO A 66 -4.02 29.64 7.39
N CYS A 67 -4.77 30.74 7.27
CA CYS A 67 -6.23 30.75 7.39
C CYS A 67 -7.00 30.25 6.16
N GLU A 68 -6.31 29.71 5.14
CA GLU A 68 -6.95 29.17 3.93
C GLU A 68 -6.21 27.91 3.41
N ASN A 69 -5.47 27.22 4.30
CA ASN A 69 -4.61 26.12 3.92
C ASN A 69 -5.24 24.73 4.10
N GLY A 70 -6.45 24.66 4.65
CA GLY A 70 -7.20 23.44 4.89
C GLY A 70 -6.63 22.57 6.01
N GLN A 71 -5.74 23.13 6.84
CA GLN A 71 -5.11 22.45 7.98
C GLN A 71 -5.48 23.17 9.27
N TYR A 72 -5.31 22.47 10.39
CA TYR A 72 -5.47 23.06 11.71
C TYR A 72 -4.09 23.42 12.29
N ASP A 73 -3.75 24.71 12.26
CA ASP A 73 -2.47 25.26 12.69
C ASP A 73 -2.53 25.82 14.13
N ALA A 74 -2.69 24.94 15.12
CA ALA A 74 -2.80 25.32 16.54
C ALA A 74 -1.63 26.21 17.04
N LEU A 75 -0.42 26.06 16.48
CA LEU A 75 0.75 26.87 16.85
C LEU A 75 0.69 28.32 16.35
N LEU A 76 -0.12 28.58 15.31
CA LEU A 76 -0.38 29.92 14.77
C LEU A 76 -1.62 30.57 15.41
N GLY A 77 -2.24 29.88 16.36
CA GLY A 77 -3.33 30.41 17.18
C GLY A 77 -4.72 30.14 16.64
N GLU A 78 -4.85 29.35 15.57
CA GLU A 78 -6.13 28.81 15.13
C GLU A 78 -6.81 28.02 16.25
N THR A 79 -8.14 28.05 16.25
CA THR A 79 -8.96 27.28 17.19
C THR A 79 -9.64 26.09 16.52
N TRP A 80 -9.75 26.12 15.19
CA TRP A 80 -10.21 25.03 14.32
C TRP A 80 -9.63 25.25 12.91
N VAL A 81 -9.86 24.33 11.96
CA VAL A 81 -9.31 24.41 10.59
C VAL A 81 -9.58 25.78 9.98
N ASP A 82 -8.51 26.49 9.59
CA ASP A 82 -8.55 27.78 8.91
C ASP A 82 -9.27 28.92 9.67
N CYS A 83 -9.49 28.82 10.99
CA CYS A 83 -10.23 29.83 11.75
C CYS A 83 -9.80 30.01 13.22
N GLY A 84 -10.07 31.21 13.76
CA GLY A 84 -9.69 31.61 15.11
C GLY A 84 -8.30 32.23 15.23
N GLY A 85 -8.01 32.82 16.39
CA GLY A 85 -6.74 33.51 16.63
C GLY A 85 -6.55 34.76 15.78
N GLU A 86 -5.59 34.72 14.86
CA GLU A 86 -5.33 35.78 13.87
C GLU A 86 -6.24 35.65 12.63
N CYS A 87 -6.92 34.51 12.45
CA CYS A 87 -7.90 34.26 11.39
C CYS A 87 -9.30 34.78 11.75
N ASP A 88 -10.22 34.72 10.79
CA ASP A 88 -11.62 35.06 11.04
C ASP A 88 -12.26 34.13 12.09
N PRO A 89 -13.28 34.58 12.84
CA PRO A 89 -13.97 33.73 13.80
C PRO A 89 -14.61 32.52 13.13
N CYS A 90 -14.47 31.35 13.76
CA CYS A 90 -15.05 30.11 13.27
C CYS A 90 -16.58 30.18 13.14
N ASP A 91 -17.11 29.55 12.10
CA ASP A 91 -18.55 29.35 11.93
C ASP A 91 -19.04 28.41 13.05
N PRO A 92 -20.12 28.74 13.78
CA PRO A 92 -20.67 27.87 14.81
C PRO A 92 -21.08 26.45 14.34
N SER A 93 -21.19 26.20 13.04
CA SER A 93 -21.43 24.86 12.50
C SER A 93 -20.15 24.07 12.21
N PHE A 94 -18.98 24.71 12.28
CA PHE A 94 -17.65 24.14 11.98
C PHE A 94 -16.58 24.83 12.83
N ASN A 95 -16.61 24.61 14.14
CA ASN A 95 -15.71 25.24 15.10
C ASN A 95 -15.07 24.26 16.09
N GLY A 96 -15.24 22.96 15.88
CA GLY A 96 -14.67 21.92 16.72
C GLY A 96 -15.32 21.77 18.09
N VAL A 97 -16.51 22.37 18.30
CA VAL A 97 -17.29 22.18 19.52
C VAL A 97 -18.71 21.76 19.18
N GLN A 98 -19.32 20.96 20.06
CA GLN A 98 -20.71 20.57 19.87
C GLN A 98 -21.65 21.71 20.27
N ASP A 99 -22.24 22.36 19.27
CA ASP A 99 -23.14 23.50 19.43
C ASP A 99 -24.63 23.11 19.47
N PRO A 100 -25.52 23.99 19.98
CA PRO A 100 -26.96 23.72 19.97
C PRO A 100 -27.49 23.61 18.54
N GLY A 101 -28.07 22.45 18.21
CA GLY A 101 -28.54 22.15 16.85
C GLY A 101 -27.72 21.06 16.19
N GLU A 102 -26.62 20.64 16.80
CA GLU A 102 -25.76 19.55 16.32
C GLU A 102 -26.05 18.24 17.04
N THR A 103 -25.85 17.12 16.34
CA THR A 103 -25.97 15.77 16.93
C THR A 103 -24.63 15.27 17.49
N GLY A 104 -23.53 15.64 16.84
CA GLY A 104 -22.14 15.49 17.27
C GLY A 104 -21.37 16.77 16.96
N ILE A 105 -20.06 16.84 17.24
CA ILE A 105 -19.24 18.02 16.97
C ILE A 105 -19.27 18.31 15.46
N ASP A 106 -19.68 19.52 15.07
CA ASP A 106 -19.72 20.00 13.67
C ASP A 106 -20.60 19.13 12.72
N CYS A 107 -21.54 18.33 13.26
CA CYS A 107 -22.34 17.40 12.45
C CYS A 107 -23.79 17.21 12.94
N GLY A 108 -24.64 16.80 12.00
CA GLY A 108 -26.04 16.49 12.24
C GLY A 108 -26.90 17.72 12.54
N GLY A 109 -28.22 17.49 12.59
CA GLY A 109 -29.20 18.54 12.83
C GLY A 109 -29.12 19.68 11.83
N ASP A 110 -28.76 20.88 12.29
CA ASP A 110 -28.79 22.12 11.49
C ASP A 110 -27.53 22.33 10.61
N THR A 111 -26.44 21.59 10.84
CA THR A 111 -25.21 21.66 10.01
C THR A 111 -25.39 21.04 8.62
N GLY A 112 -26.32 20.09 8.50
CA GLY A 112 -26.60 19.37 7.24
C GLY A 112 -25.54 18.35 6.83
N VAL A 113 -24.50 18.14 7.64
CA VAL A 113 -23.46 17.12 7.44
C VAL A 113 -23.81 15.88 8.25
N ALA A 114 -23.69 14.68 7.68
CA ALA A 114 -23.91 13.46 8.45
C ALA A 114 -22.66 13.15 9.28
N CYS A 115 -22.83 12.80 10.57
CA CYS A 115 -21.69 12.56 11.47
C CYS A 115 -20.74 11.47 11.00
N GLY A 116 -21.24 10.46 10.28
CA GLY A 116 -20.39 9.42 9.67
C GLY A 116 -19.57 9.86 8.46
N GLU A 117 -19.82 11.06 7.90
CA GLU A 117 -19.01 11.61 6.80
C GLU A 117 -17.71 12.23 7.31
N LEU A 118 -17.62 12.49 8.62
CA LEU A 118 -16.43 13.06 9.24
C LEU A 118 -15.41 11.98 9.64
N CYS A 119 -15.82 10.71 9.71
CA CYS A 119 -14.90 9.61 9.93
C CYS A 119 -13.82 9.58 8.81
N GLY A 120 -12.57 9.88 9.16
CA GLY A 120 -11.43 9.88 8.23
C GLY A 120 -11.04 11.26 7.70
N ASP A 121 -11.53 12.35 8.31
CA ASP A 121 -11.14 13.72 7.97
C ASP A 121 -9.89 14.22 8.71
N GLY A 122 -9.36 13.43 9.65
CA GLY A 122 -8.14 13.72 10.40
C GLY A 122 -8.36 14.61 11.62
N LEU A 123 -9.61 14.92 11.95
CA LEU A 123 -9.99 15.75 13.10
C LEU A 123 -10.70 14.88 14.14
N LEU A 124 -10.77 15.36 15.39
CA LEU A 124 -11.60 14.73 16.41
C LEU A 124 -12.93 15.46 16.45
N ASN A 125 -13.90 15.00 15.66
CA ASN A 125 -15.20 15.64 15.54
C ASN A 125 -16.33 14.60 15.43
N GLY A 126 -17.52 15.02 15.01
CA GLY A 126 -18.64 14.12 14.85
C GLY A 126 -19.07 13.43 16.15
N LEU A 127 -19.17 12.09 16.11
CA LEU A 127 -19.49 11.24 17.25
C LEU A 127 -18.30 10.36 17.68
N GLU A 128 -17.09 10.76 17.28
CA GLU A 128 -15.87 10.02 17.50
C GLU A 128 -15.44 9.99 18.97
N GLN A 129 -14.67 8.95 19.32
CA GLN A 129 -14.05 8.80 20.65
C GLN A 129 -12.54 9.05 20.60
N GLY A 130 -11.94 8.93 19.43
CA GLY A 130 -10.58 9.32 19.04
C GLY A 130 -10.61 9.79 17.58
N VAL A 131 -9.56 10.49 17.11
CA VAL A 131 -9.53 11.03 15.73
C VAL A 131 -9.87 9.92 14.73
N ASP A 132 -10.90 10.16 13.91
CA ASP A 132 -11.39 9.25 12.86
C ASP A 132 -11.88 7.87 13.36
N CYS A 133 -12.19 7.71 14.65
CA CYS A 133 -12.58 6.42 15.21
C CYS A 133 -13.59 6.50 16.36
N GLY A 134 -14.28 5.38 16.58
CA GLY A 134 -15.26 5.20 17.65
C GLY A 134 -16.59 5.88 17.36
N GLY A 135 -17.53 5.71 18.30
CA GLY A 135 -18.92 6.14 18.08
C GLY A 135 -19.73 5.13 17.26
N PRO A 136 -20.96 5.49 16.86
CA PRO A 136 -21.86 4.60 16.13
C PRO A 136 -21.57 4.49 14.63
N ASP A 137 -20.88 5.49 14.06
CA ASP A 137 -20.72 5.65 12.61
C ASP A 137 -19.28 5.40 12.11
N CYS A 138 -18.26 5.45 12.99
CA CYS A 138 -16.87 5.15 12.64
C CYS A 138 -16.44 3.76 13.14
N GLU A 139 -15.33 3.23 12.57
CA GLU A 139 -14.73 1.98 13.04
C GLU A 139 -14.30 2.10 14.50
N PRO A 140 -14.34 1.02 15.30
CA PRO A 140 -13.89 1.05 16.69
C PRO A 140 -12.48 1.63 16.80
N CYS A 141 -12.25 2.49 17.79
CA CYS A 141 -10.91 2.97 18.04
C CYS A 141 -9.97 1.81 18.39
N PRO A 142 -8.73 1.84 17.86
CA PRO A 142 -7.70 0.88 18.23
C PRO A 142 -7.47 0.90 19.74
N THR A 143 -7.18 -0.27 20.33
CA THR A 143 -6.89 -0.37 21.76
C THR A 143 -5.55 -1.07 21.96
N CYS A 144 -4.64 -0.44 22.72
CA CYS A 144 -3.32 -1.01 23.00
C CYS A 144 -3.34 -2.14 24.05
N CYS A 145 -4.36 -3.00 24.02
CA CYS A 145 -4.54 -4.12 24.93
C CYS A 145 -5.59 -5.12 24.43
N ASP A 146 -5.84 -5.21 23.12
CA ASP A 146 -6.77 -6.16 22.53
C ASP A 146 -6.10 -7.38 21.90
N ASP A 147 -4.78 -7.54 22.08
CA ASP A 147 -3.95 -8.58 21.47
C ASP A 147 -4.01 -8.56 19.92
N LEU A 148 -4.45 -7.45 19.33
CA LEU A 148 -4.42 -7.24 17.89
C LEU A 148 -3.36 -6.18 17.56
N MET A 149 -2.93 -6.19 16.30
CA MET A 149 -2.15 -5.10 15.75
C MET A 149 -3.10 -4.23 14.93
N ASN A 150 -3.49 -3.08 15.46
CA ASN A 150 -4.48 -2.19 14.84
C ASN A 150 -4.14 -0.70 15.02
N GLY A 151 -4.89 0.16 14.34
CA GLY A 151 -4.60 1.60 14.34
C GLY A 151 -3.22 1.92 13.76
N ASP A 152 -2.43 2.68 14.52
CA ASP A 152 -1.08 3.10 14.16
C ASP A 152 0.02 2.36 14.94
N GLU A 153 -0.32 1.24 15.59
CA GLU A 153 0.61 0.35 16.25
C GLU A 153 1.69 -0.17 15.29
N ILE A 154 2.93 -0.27 15.78
CA ILE A 154 4.05 -0.88 15.03
C ILE A 154 4.41 -2.28 15.56
N GLY A 155 3.69 -2.75 16.57
CA GLY A 155 3.66 -4.12 17.08
C GLY A 155 2.38 -4.31 17.89
N VAL A 156 1.99 -5.56 18.17
CA VAL A 156 0.74 -5.87 18.89
C VAL A 156 0.69 -5.10 20.21
N ASP A 157 -0.35 -4.27 20.38
CA ASP A 157 -0.59 -3.47 21.58
C ASP A 157 0.55 -2.47 21.96
N CYS A 158 1.40 -2.09 21.01
CA CYS A 158 2.54 -1.20 21.29
C CYS A 158 2.97 -0.28 20.14
N GLY A 159 3.70 0.77 20.52
CA GLY A 159 4.29 1.71 19.56
C GLY A 159 3.25 2.60 18.89
N GLY A 160 3.56 3.10 17.69
CA GLY A 160 2.73 4.11 17.01
C GLY A 160 2.89 5.53 17.57
N ASN A 161 1.82 6.32 17.53
CA ASN A 161 1.76 7.70 18.02
C ASN A 161 1.40 7.75 19.52
N TYR A 162 2.21 7.11 20.35
CA TYR A 162 2.12 7.23 21.81
C TYR A 162 2.24 8.69 22.32
N ASP A 163 2.68 9.63 21.48
CA ASP A 163 2.81 11.06 21.80
C ASP A 163 1.53 11.88 21.54
N SER A 164 0.58 11.42 20.72
CA SER A 164 -0.67 12.15 20.45
C SER A 164 -1.78 11.92 21.48
N ASN A 165 -1.63 10.92 22.37
CA ASN A 165 -2.64 10.54 23.39
C ASN A 165 -4.04 10.24 22.83
N ILE A 166 -4.16 9.85 21.55
CA ILE A 166 -5.44 9.47 20.93
C ILE A 166 -5.64 7.96 21.11
N TYR A 167 -5.75 7.49 22.35
CA TYR A 167 -6.13 6.10 22.61
C TYR A 167 -7.13 6.03 23.74
N LEU A 168 -8.15 5.18 23.56
CA LEU A 168 -9.01 4.78 24.66
C LEU A 168 -8.12 4.06 25.69
N PRO A 169 -8.07 4.53 26.95
CA PRO A 169 -7.39 3.78 27.99
C PRO A 169 -8.09 2.44 28.12
N CYS A 170 -7.32 1.36 28.19
CA CYS A 170 -7.82 0.04 28.53
C CYS A 170 -8.75 0.13 29.76
N ASP A 171 -9.77 -0.73 29.82
CA ASP A 171 -10.64 -0.87 31.00
C ASP A 171 -9.83 -1.06 32.31
N ASN A 172 -8.56 -1.48 32.18
CA ASN A 172 -7.55 -1.38 33.20
C ASN A 172 -6.78 -0.04 33.13
N PRO A 173 -6.97 0.88 34.11
CA PRO A 173 -6.28 2.18 34.15
C PRO A 173 -4.76 2.10 34.40
N ASN A 174 -4.16 0.90 34.43
CA ASN A 174 -2.71 0.70 34.53
C ASN A 174 -2.05 0.29 33.21
N VAL A 175 -2.79 0.15 32.11
CA VAL A 175 -2.21 -0.13 30.80
C VAL A 175 -2.23 1.15 29.99
N THR A 176 -1.04 1.71 29.79
CA THR A 176 -0.79 2.87 28.94
C THR A 176 -0.02 2.36 27.74
N CYS A 177 -0.44 2.74 26.53
CA CYS A 177 0.28 2.41 25.32
C CYS A 177 1.74 2.86 25.48
N GLY A 178 2.67 1.91 25.40
CA GLY A 178 4.09 2.14 25.62
C GLY A 178 4.87 1.98 24.31
N PRO A 179 6.11 2.47 24.25
CA PRO A 179 6.98 2.12 23.14
C PRO A 179 7.11 0.60 23.07
N CYS A 180 7.08 0.04 21.86
CA CYS A 180 7.39 -1.37 21.68
C CYS A 180 8.77 -1.72 22.28
N PRO A 181 8.99 -3.00 22.64
CA PRO A 181 10.32 -3.49 22.98
C PRO A 181 11.36 -3.07 21.92
N ALA A 182 12.60 -2.85 22.37
CA ALA A 182 13.64 -2.33 21.50
C ALA A 182 13.86 -3.23 20.28
N GLY A 183 13.63 -2.66 19.09
CA GLY A 183 13.85 -3.33 17.82
C GLY A 183 12.67 -4.11 17.26
N VAL A 184 11.49 -4.09 17.90
CA VAL A 184 10.24 -4.63 17.32
C VAL A 184 9.63 -3.60 16.37
N ASN A 185 9.41 -3.98 15.13
CA ASN A 185 8.59 -3.22 14.19
C ASN A 185 8.01 -4.11 13.08
N CYS A 186 6.77 -4.54 13.26
CA CYS A 186 6.08 -5.46 12.38
C CYS A 186 5.48 -4.77 11.13
N THR A 187 6.05 -3.65 10.66
CA THR A 187 5.54 -2.89 9.50
C THR A 187 6.62 -2.35 8.56
N ASN A 188 7.90 -2.60 8.85
CA ASN A 188 8.99 -1.89 8.20
C ASN A 188 9.62 -2.65 7.02
N GLY A 189 9.10 -3.85 6.71
CA GLY A 189 9.54 -4.65 5.57
C GLY A 189 10.91 -5.28 5.76
N ILE A 190 11.44 -5.30 6.99
CA ILE A 190 12.68 -6.00 7.34
C ILE A 190 12.39 -7.03 8.42
N MET A 191 13.28 -8.02 8.54
CA MET A 191 13.21 -8.96 9.64
C MET A 191 13.97 -8.35 10.83
N ASP A 192 13.26 -7.92 11.86
CA ASP A 192 13.84 -7.39 13.10
C ASP A 192 13.14 -7.89 14.36
N GLY A 193 13.56 -7.37 15.52
CA GLY A 193 13.02 -7.78 16.81
C GLY A 193 13.09 -9.30 17.07
N ASP A 194 11.92 -9.86 17.38
CA ASP A 194 11.69 -11.29 17.58
C ASP A 194 10.81 -11.94 16.50
N GLU A 195 10.73 -11.31 15.32
CA GLU A 195 9.97 -11.81 14.17
C GLU A 195 10.46 -13.18 13.69
N LEU A 196 9.52 -14.03 13.26
CA LEU A 196 9.83 -15.32 12.65
C LEU A 196 10.12 -15.18 11.16
N TYR A 197 9.37 -14.30 10.50
CA TYR A 197 9.55 -13.90 9.11
C TYR A 197 9.07 -12.46 8.94
N ILE A 198 9.70 -11.69 8.04
CA ILE A 198 9.51 -10.25 7.82
C ILE A 198 8.13 -9.75 8.30
N ASP A 199 8.13 -8.88 9.31
CA ASP A 199 6.93 -8.23 9.85
C ASP A 199 5.88 -9.19 10.50
N CYS A 200 6.24 -10.44 10.81
CA CYS A 200 5.31 -11.41 11.41
C CYS A 200 5.98 -12.44 12.34
N GLY A 201 5.15 -13.03 13.20
CA GLY A 201 5.52 -14.03 14.19
C GLY A 201 6.28 -13.47 15.39
N GLY A 202 6.74 -14.36 16.26
CA GLY A 202 7.33 -13.95 17.54
C GLY A 202 6.27 -13.69 18.60
N ALA A 203 6.64 -12.93 19.63
CA ALA A 203 5.75 -12.61 20.73
C ALA A 203 5.01 -11.28 20.53
N ASN A 204 5.50 -10.40 19.65
CA ASN A 204 5.01 -9.03 19.52
C ASN A 204 4.45 -8.69 18.12
N CYS A 205 4.47 -9.64 17.18
CA CYS A 205 3.89 -9.45 15.83
C CYS A 205 2.78 -10.47 15.56
N PRO A 206 1.83 -10.14 14.65
CA PRO A 206 0.81 -11.08 14.21
C PRO A 206 1.41 -12.38 13.66
N GLU A 207 0.71 -13.50 13.82
CA GLU A 207 1.19 -14.78 13.30
C GLU A 207 1.45 -14.72 11.78
N CYS A 208 2.57 -15.31 11.36
CA CYS A 208 2.89 -15.42 9.94
C CYS A 208 1.88 -16.31 9.21
N GLU A 209 1.31 -15.79 8.11
CA GLU A 209 0.37 -16.55 7.30
C GLU A 209 1.05 -17.77 6.64
N ALA A 210 0.45 -18.95 6.86
CA ALA A 210 0.88 -20.18 6.20
C ALA A 210 0.26 -20.28 4.80
N ILE A 211 1.12 -20.36 3.78
CA ILE A 211 0.71 -20.44 2.38
C ILE A 211 1.40 -21.64 1.73
N LEU A 212 0.65 -22.42 0.97
CA LEU A 212 1.20 -23.40 0.03
C LEU A 212 0.34 -23.42 -1.23
N THR A 213 0.95 -23.06 -2.36
CA THR A 213 0.28 -22.98 -3.66
C THR A 213 1.12 -23.65 -4.74
N TRP A 214 0.44 -24.17 -5.76
CA TRP A 214 1.12 -24.73 -6.94
C TRP A 214 0.17 -24.79 -8.13
N LYS A 215 0.72 -25.04 -9.32
CA LYS A 215 -0.04 -25.40 -10.52
C LYS A 215 0.24 -26.85 -10.90
N ALA A 216 -0.83 -27.63 -11.10
CA ALA A 216 -0.76 -28.97 -11.67
C ALA A 216 -1.31 -28.95 -13.11
N ASN A 217 -0.46 -29.20 -14.11
CA ASN A 217 -0.78 -29.09 -15.55
C ASN A 217 -1.49 -27.76 -15.92
N GLY A 218 -1.06 -26.67 -15.28
CA GLY A 218 -1.61 -25.32 -15.51
C GLY A 218 -2.78 -24.93 -14.62
N THR A 219 -3.42 -25.87 -13.91
CA THR A 219 -4.50 -25.59 -12.96
C THR A 219 -3.92 -25.14 -11.62
N ALA A 220 -4.27 -23.93 -11.17
CA ALA A 220 -3.84 -23.40 -9.87
C ALA A 220 -4.57 -24.09 -8.72
N LEU A 221 -3.80 -24.40 -7.67
CA LEU A 221 -4.23 -25.09 -6.47
C LEU A 221 -3.65 -24.37 -5.26
N VAL A 222 -4.47 -24.26 -4.22
CA VAL A 222 -4.15 -23.64 -2.94
C VAL A 222 -4.47 -24.66 -1.85
N ALA A 223 -3.53 -24.90 -0.94
CA ALA A 223 -3.75 -25.78 0.19
C ALA A 223 -4.59 -25.06 1.26
N GLU A 224 -5.90 -25.26 1.21
CA GLU A 224 -6.87 -24.63 2.13
C GLU A 224 -7.20 -25.51 3.35
N VAL A 225 -6.98 -26.82 3.26
CA VAL A 225 -7.39 -27.77 4.30
C VAL A 225 -6.27 -28.02 5.30
N SER A 226 -5.03 -28.12 4.82
CA SER A 226 -3.87 -28.30 5.67
C SER A 226 -2.63 -27.77 4.97
N VAL A 227 -1.77 -27.09 5.72
CA VAL A 227 -0.44 -26.65 5.32
C VAL A 227 0.49 -27.03 6.48
N THR A 228 1.53 -27.80 6.20
CA THR A 228 2.40 -28.37 7.24
C THR A 228 3.86 -28.32 6.82
N ALA A 229 4.75 -27.89 7.72
CA ALA A 229 6.18 -28.14 7.64
C ALA A 229 6.61 -28.81 8.95
N GLU A 230 7.32 -29.94 8.87
CA GLU A 230 7.83 -30.68 10.02
C GLU A 230 9.28 -31.07 9.79
N LEU A 231 10.12 -30.92 10.82
CA LEU A 231 11.52 -31.32 10.79
C LEU A 231 11.71 -32.65 11.52
N ASP A 232 11.86 -33.75 10.76
CA ASP A 232 12.21 -35.06 11.33
C ASP A 232 13.74 -35.25 11.27
N GLY A 233 14.40 -34.97 12.39
CA GLY A 233 15.86 -34.92 12.45
C GLY A 233 16.42 -33.79 11.60
N THR A 234 16.92 -34.10 10.41
CA THR A 234 17.41 -33.11 9.43
C THR A 234 16.54 -33.00 8.19
N THR A 235 15.55 -33.88 8.05
CA THR A 235 14.69 -33.96 6.87
C THR A 235 13.49 -33.06 7.05
N LEU A 236 13.29 -32.14 6.11
CA LEU A 236 12.17 -31.22 6.10
C LEU A 236 11.02 -31.82 5.28
N ASN A 237 9.88 -32.02 5.92
CA ASN A 237 8.66 -32.51 5.29
C ASN A 237 7.71 -31.34 5.10
N VAL A 238 7.41 -30.96 3.86
CA VAL A 238 6.41 -29.93 3.54
C VAL A 238 5.20 -30.59 2.89
N GLY A 239 4.00 -30.25 3.33
CA GLY A 239 2.78 -30.88 2.84
C GLY A 239 1.62 -29.90 2.77
N GLY A 240 0.67 -30.20 1.88
CA GLY A 240 -0.64 -29.61 2.00
C GLY A 240 -1.71 -30.23 1.13
N LEU A 241 -2.95 -29.85 1.47
CA LEU A 241 -4.17 -30.45 0.95
C LEU A 241 -5.16 -29.36 0.58
N THR A 242 -5.72 -29.45 -0.62
CA THR A 242 -6.77 -28.55 -1.11
C THR A 242 -8.16 -29.03 -0.67
N ALA A 243 -9.15 -28.14 -0.68
CA ALA A 243 -10.55 -28.51 -0.40
C ALA A 243 -11.13 -29.53 -1.41
N THR A 244 -10.55 -29.59 -2.61
CA THR A 244 -10.95 -30.53 -3.68
C THR A 244 -10.31 -31.92 -3.53
N GLY A 245 -9.42 -32.12 -2.54
CA GLY A 245 -8.74 -33.39 -2.30
C GLY A 245 -7.42 -33.59 -3.06
N ALA A 246 -6.99 -32.62 -3.89
CA ALA A 246 -5.63 -32.62 -4.41
C ALA A 246 -4.63 -32.32 -3.29
N GLY A 247 -3.51 -33.03 -3.25
CA GLY A 247 -2.48 -32.85 -2.23
C GLY A 247 -1.07 -32.89 -2.79
N ILE A 248 -0.14 -32.24 -2.12
CA ILE A 248 1.28 -32.24 -2.45
C ILE A 248 2.11 -32.49 -1.20
N ALA A 249 3.17 -33.27 -1.34
CA ALA A 249 4.10 -33.58 -0.26
C ALA A 249 5.54 -33.57 -0.78
N LEU A 250 6.40 -32.85 -0.09
CA LEU A 250 7.84 -32.75 -0.32
C LEU A 250 8.55 -33.36 0.87
N VAL A 251 9.43 -34.32 0.61
CA VAL A 251 10.35 -34.86 1.61
C VAL A 251 11.74 -34.41 1.19
N LEU A 252 12.32 -33.49 1.94
CA LEU A 252 13.54 -32.79 1.57
C LEU A 252 14.67 -33.17 2.51
N GLU A 253 15.65 -33.88 1.96
CA GLU A 253 16.85 -34.23 2.71
C GLU A 253 17.75 -33.01 2.79
N GLN A 254 18.41 -32.84 3.93
CA GLN A 254 19.29 -31.71 4.14
C GLN A 254 20.41 -31.68 3.08
N PRO A 255 20.63 -30.54 2.41
CA PRO A 255 21.79 -30.36 1.56
C PRO A 255 23.10 -30.55 2.33
N ILE A 256 24.18 -30.92 1.63
CA ILE A 256 25.51 -31.09 2.27
C ILE A 256 25.99 -29.79 2.93
N THR A 257 25.53 -28.64 2.45
CA THR A 257 25.80 -27.31 3.00
C THR A 257 25.01 -27.01 4.29
N GLY A 258 24.12 -27.90 4.70
CA GLY A 258 23.12 -27.63 5.73
C GLY A 258 21.91 -26.87 5.17
N TRP A 259 20.97 -26.57 6.06
CA TRP A 259 19.87 -25.65 5.79
C TRP A 259 20.39 -24.22 5.89
N ILE A 260 20.36 -23.53 4.75
CA ILE A 260 20.78 -22.14 4.60
C ILE A 260 19.87 -21.47 3.58
N ASP A 261 19.77 -20.15 3.64
CA ASP A 261 19.08 -19.36 2.63
C ASP A 261 19.74 -19.56 1.25
N GLY A 262 18.91 -19.70 0.21
CA GLY A 262 19.35 -20.06 -1.14
C GLY A 262 19.66 -21.55 -1.34
N ALA A 263 19.43 -22.41 -0.34
CA ALA A 263 19.62 -23.85 -0.50
C ALA A 263 18.72 -24.42 -1.61
N GLN A 264 19.27 -25.33 -2.41
CA GLN A 264 18.51 -26.04 -3.44
C GLN A 264 18.47 -27.53 -3.15
N VAL A 265 17.28 -28.11 -3.21
CA VAL A 265 17.04 -29.54 -3.04
C VAL A 265 16.46 -30.09 -4.33
N GLN A 266 17.07 -31.17 -4.84
CA GLN A 266 16.58 -31.87 -6.02
C GLN A 266 15.81 -33.10 -5.59
N CYS A 267 14.53 -33.18 -5.95
CA CYS A 267 13.68 -34.34 -5.77
C CYS A 267 13.67 -35.18 -7.06
N SER A 268 14.16 -36.41 -6.98
CA SER A 268 14.33 -37.34 -8.09
C SER A 268 14.50 -38.76 -7.56
N MET A 269 14.48 -39.76 -8.44
CA MET A 269 14.79 -41.15 -8.04
C MET A 269 16.23 -41.34 -7.54
N ALA A 270 17.14 -40.43 -7.88
CA ALA A 270 18.56 -40.51 -7.52
C ALA A 270 18.91 -39.73 -6.24
N SER A 271 17.98 -38.93 -5.72
CA SER A 271 18.11 -38.18 -4.48
C SER A 271 17.48 -38.94 -3.32
N GLY A 272 17.88 -38.63 -2.09
CA GLY A 272 17.11 -39.02 -0.91
C GLY A 272 15.80 -38.24 -0.76
N SER A 273 15.67 -37.12 -1.48
CA SER A 273 14.48 -36.25 -1.48
C SER A 273 13.45 -36.66 -2.52
N SER A 274 12.17 -36.41 -2.25
CA SER A 274 11.07 -36.74 -3.14
C SER A 274 9.96 -35.68 -3.14
N CYS A 275 9.26 -35.58 -4.27
CA CYS A 275 8.02 -34.81 -4.39
C CYS A 275 6.92 -35.75 -4.84
N SER A 276 5.80 -35.76 -4.12
CA SER A 276 4.62 -36.55 -4.42
C SER A 276 3.40 -35.64 -4.58
N TYR A 277 2.55 -35.95 -5.54
CA TYR A 277 1.32 -35.22 -5.83
C TYR A 277 0.17 -36.22 -5.99
N ALA A 278 -0.98 -35.90 -5.41
CA ALA A 278 -2.23 -36.59 -5.64
C ALA A 278 -3.22 -35.63 -6.28
N ASP A 279 -3.85 -36.05 -7.39
CA ASP A 279 -4.93 -35.27 -8.00
C ASP A 279 -6.25 -35.40 -7.18
N PRO A 280 -7.29 -34.62 -7.50
CA PRO A 280 -8.59 -34.73 -6.82
C PRO A 280 -9.27 -36.11 -6.93
N ALA A 281 -8.86 -36.94 -7.89
CA ALA A 281 -9.34 -38.31 -8.07
C ALA A 281 -8.47 -39.33 -7.31
N ALA A 282 -7.53 -38.88 -6.49
CA ALA A 282 -6.56 -39.66 -5.73
C ALA A 282 -5.59 -40.48 -6.61
N ASN A 283 -5.36 -40.07 -7.86
CA ASN A 283 -4.28 -40.63 -8.67
C ASN A 283 -2.94 -40.07 -8.16
N GLY A 284 -2.01 -40.98 -7.84
CA GLY A 284 -0.71 -40.64 -7.29
C GLY A 284 0.39 -40.49 -8.33
N TYR A 285 1.18 -39.43 -8.18
CA TYR A 285 2.36 -39.12 -8.97
C TYR A 285 3.53 -38.83 -8.05
N SER A 286 4.74 -39.21 -8.43
CA SER A 286 5.93 -38.97 -7.61
C SER A 286 7.19 -38.89 -8.45
N THR A 287 8.18 -38.11 -7.98
CA THR A 287 9.54 -38.13 -8.51
C THR A 287 10.20 -39.51 -8.35
N ASN A 288 9.69 -40.35 -7.44
CA ASN A 288 10.17 -41.72 -7.24
C ASN A 288 9.76 -42.67 -8.39
N PHE A 289 8.76 -42.31 -9.18
CA PHE A 289 8.37 -43.05 -10.39
C PHE A 289 8.98 -42.44 -11.67
N GLY A 290 9.67 -41.30 -11.55
CA GLY A 290 10.29 -40.58 -12.65
C GLY A 290 10.02 -39.07 -12.61
N GLY A 291 10.69 -38.32 -13.47
CA GLY A 291 10.66 -36.86 -13.46
C GLY A 291 11.69 -36.26 -12.51
N GLY A 292 11.48 -35.01 -12.15
CA GLY A 292 12.32 -34.29 -11.20
C GLY A 292 11.70 -32.96 -10.81
N VAL A 293 11.76 -32.63 -9.52
CA VAL A 293 11.29 -31.35 -8.96
C VAL A 293 12.46 -30.68 -8.27
N THR A 294 12.72 -29.43 -8.65
CA THR A 294 13.69 -28.58 -7.95
C THR A 294 12.93 -27.77 -6.90
N VAL A 295 13.45 -27.77 -5.68
CA VAL A 295 13.00 -26.91 -4.58
C VAL A 295 14.10 -25.92 -4.27
N GLU A 296 13.75 -24.65 -4.16
CA GLU A 296 14.64 -23.56 -3.77
C GLU A 296 14.13 -22.96 -2.47
N ILE A 297 15.00 -22.92 -1.46
CA ILE A 297 14.72 -22.33 -0.15
C ILE A 297 15.18 -20.87 -0.18
N SER A 298 14.23 -19.96 -0.04
CA SER A 298 14.52 -18.52 0.02
C SER A 298 14.93 -18.09 1.42
N TYR A 299 14.30 -18.68 2.44
CA TYR A 299 14.60 -18.45 3.85
C TYR A 299 14.32 -19.72 4.65
N ILE A 300 15.19 -20.05 5.60
CA ILE A 300 14.91 -21.13 6.54
C ILE A 300 15.56 -20.91 7.91
N ASP A 301 14.73 -21.01 8.94
CA ASP A 301 15.16 -21.23 10.30
C ASP A 301 14.87 -22.68 10.70
N ALA A 302 15.85 -23.57 10.51
CA ALA A 302 15.66 -25.03 10.53
C ALA A 302 15.59 -25.62 11.95
N GLN A 303 14.56 -25.25 12.71
CA GLN A 303 14.29 -25.73 14.06
C GLN A 303 12.78 -25.73 14.34
N PRO A 304 12.27 -26.54 15.29
CA PRO A 304 10.87 -26.47 15.72
C PRO A 304 10.52 -25.06 16.21
N GLY A 305 9.43 -24.50 15.72
CA GLY A 305 9.02 -23.11 15.94
C GLY A 305 9.69 -22.10 15.00
N GLY A 306 10.65 -22.52 14.18
CA GLY A 306 11.24 -21.70 13.13
C GLY A 306 10.28 -21.53 11.94
N PHE A 307 10.78 -20.95 10.85
CA PHE A 307 9.96 -20.64 9.67
C PHE A 307 10.71 -21.00 8.38
N VAL A 308 9.97 -21.39 7.34
CA VAL A 308 10.56 -21.74 6.05
C VAL A 308 9.79 -21.09 4.91
N VAL A 309 10.53 -20.58 3.94
CA VAL A 309 10.01 -20.01 2.69
C VAL A 309 10.75 -20.61 1.51
N GLY A 310 10.01 -21.03 0.49
CA GLY A 310 10.61 -21.58 -0.71
C GLY A 310 9.68 -21.67 -1.89
N THR A 311 10.26 -22.09 -3.01
CA THR A 311 9.56 -22.34 -4.26
C THR A 311 9.91 -23.72 -4.80
N PHE A 312 9.05 -24.26 -5.66
CA PHE A 312 9.32 -25.52 -6.32
C PHE A 312 8.71 -25.60 -7.73
N VAL A 313 9.38 -26.34 -8.60
CA VAL A 313 8.97 -26.52 -9.99
C VAL A 313 9.55 -27.82 -10.55
N GLY A 314 8.79 -28.50 -11.41
CA GLY A 314 9.29 -29.64 -12.16
C GLY A 314 8.20 -30.57 -12.66
N THR A 315 8.49 -31.86 -12.63
CA THR A 315 7.59 -32.90 -13.11
C THR A 315 7.59 -34.10 -12.16
N VAL A 316 6.40 -34.66 -11.96
CA VAL A 316 6.19 -35.93 -11.24
C VAL A 316 5.53 -36.92 -12.19
N VAL A 317 5.82 -38.20 -12.02
CA VAL A 317 5.34 -39.26 -12.92
C VAL A 317 4.48 -40.25 -12.15
N GLY A 318 3.42 -40.76 -12.76
CA GLY A 318 2.56 -41.79 -12.19
C GLY A 318 3.12 -43.20 -12.45
N MET A 319 2.64 -44.20 -11.72
CA MET A 319 3.09 -45.60 -11.91
C MET A 319 2.85 -46.14 -13.33
N THR A 320 1.90 -45.57 -14.06
CA THR A 320 1.56 -45.91 -15.45
C THR A 320 2.41 -45.16 -16.48
N GLY A 321 3.33 -44.29 -16.04
CA GLY A 321 4.20 -43.48 -16.89
C GLY A 321 3.62 -42.12 -17.31
N GLU A 322 2.40 -41.78 -16.86
CA GLU A 322 1.79 -40.48 -17.10
C GLU A 322 2.54 -39.37 -16.37
N SER A 323 2.77 -38.24 -17.03
CA SER A 323 3.52 -37.11 -16.48
C SER A 323 2.59 -36.00 -16.03
N MET A 324 2.87 -35.43 -14.86
CA MET A 324 2.23 -34.22 -14.36
C MET A 324 3.26 -33.12 -14.20
N ASN A 325 3.00 -31.96 -14.80
CA ASN A 325 3.80 -30.77 -14.61
C ASN A 325 3.37 -30.05 -13.33
N ILE A 326 4.34 -29.80 -12.46
CA ILE A 326 4.19 -28.98 -11.25
C ILE A 326 4.93 -27.68 -11.50
N ALA A 327 4.23 -26.56 -11.44
CA ALA A 327 4.81 -25.25 -11.73
C ALA A 327 4.32 -24.20 -10.74
N GLN A 328 5.08 -23.11 -10.60
CA GLN A 328 4.74 -21.99 -9.71
C GLN A 328 4.40 -22.46 -8.30
N GLY A 329 5.13 -23.47 -7.81
CA GLY A 329 5.04 -23.92 -6.44
C GLY A 329 5.66 -22.88 -5.52
N ALA A 330 4.95 -22.47 -4.49
CA ALA A 330 5.44 -21.55 -3.47
C ALA A 330 4.90 -21.97 -2.11
N PHE A 331 5.74 -21.83 -1.09
CA PHE A 331 5.36 -22.16 0.28
C PHE A 331 6.02 -21.21 1.27
N GLN A 332 5.28 -20.85 2.31
CA GLN A 332 5.78 -20.22 3.52
C GLN A 332 4.97 -20.73 4.72
N MET A 333 5.61 -21.15 5.79
CA MET A 333 4.92 -21.62 7.00
C MET A 333 5.90 -21.81 8.15
N ALA A 334 5.37 -21.81 9.36
CA ALA A 334 6.11 -22.22 10.55
C ALA A 334 6.45 -23.73 10.48
N ILE A 335 7.65 -24.07 10.95
CA ILE A 335 8.11 -25.44 11.13
C ILE A 335 7.62 -25.93 12.49
N GLN A 336 6.84 -27.02 12.49
CA GLN A 336 6.32 -27.66 13.69
C GLN A 336 7.28 -28.73 14.23
#